data_AF-A0A7S2CYW0-F1
#
_entry.id   AF-A0A7S2CYW0-F1
#
_cell.length_a   1.000
_cell.length_b   1.000
_cell.length_c   1.000
_cell.angle_alpha   90.00
_cell.angle_beta   90.00
_cell.angle_gamma   90.00
#
_symmetry.space_group_name_H-M   'P 1'
#
loop_
_entity.id
_entity.type
_entity.pdbx_description
1 polymer ?
#
loop_
_entity_poly.entity_id
_entity_poly.type
_entity_poly.pdbx_seq_one_letter_code
_entity_poly.pdbx_strand_id
1 'polypeptide(L)'
;LVASASAFAPVTTKAPSKVVMQNAFKSEIGAQAPLGCWDPLGMLTYADQERFDRLRYVEVKHGRIAMLAVLGQIVTKAGIRLPGDIDYEGTHFTDIGTGWDAWMNQVPDAGKYQILALIFFLEVGIMKDQAGSMDDRAAPGEFPGDFRNGYIDFGWDKLSDADKLKKRAVELNNGRAAQMGILALMVHEQLGVSIWPGGI
;
A
#
# COMPACT_ATOMS: atom_id res chain seq x y z
N LEU A 1 -61.31 27.06 22.93
CA LEU A 1 -59.94 27.61 22.97
C LEU A 1 -59.03 26.61 22.30
N VAL A 2 -58.33 27.06 21.26
CA VAL A 2 -57.59 26.28 20.28
C VAL A 2 -56.38 25.57 20.91
N ALA A 3 -56.13 24.34 20.46
CA ALA A 3 -55.02 23.49 20.86
C ALA A 3 -53.67 24.05 20.39
N SER A 4 -52.64 23.98 21.24
CA SER A 4 -51.26 24.28 20.88
C SER A 4 -50.40 23.03 21.04
N ALA A 5 -50.21 22.29 19.94
CA ALA A 5 -49.22 21.23 19.85
C ALA A 5 -47.85 21.86 19.57
N SER A 6 -46.89 21.66 20.47
CA SER A 6 -45.48 21.98 20.24
C SER A 6 -44.91 20.95 19.27
N ALA A 7 -44.60 21.39 18.04
CA ALA A 7 -43.91 20.56 17.06
C ALA A 7 -42.41 20.56 17.37
N PHE A 8 -41.87 19.43 17.80
CA PHE A 8 -40.44 19.19 17.81
C PHE A 8 -39.95 19.18 16.35
N ALA A 9 -39.26 20.25 15.93
CA ALA A 9 -38.58 20.29 14.66
C ALA A 9 -37.30 19.43 14.74
N PRO A 10 -37.04 18.53 13.76
CA PRO A 10 -35.78 17.80 13.72
C PRO A 10 -34.62 18.78 13.54
N VAL A 11 -33.64 18.73 14.44
CA VAL A 11 -32.36 19.43 14.28
C VAL A 11 -31.74 18.91 12.99
N THR A 12 -31.76 19.74 11.95
CA THR A 12 -31.09 19.44 10.69
C THR A 12 -29.60 19.60 10.96
N THR A 13 -28.90 18.50 11.22
CA THR A 13 -27.44 18.48 11.20
C THR A 13 -27.03 18.80 9.76
N LYS A 14 -26.68 20.07 9.51
CA LYS A 14 -26.11 20.47 8.22
C LYS A 14 -24.86 19.65 8.00
N ALA A 15 -24.88 18.75 7.02
CA ALA A 15 -23.68 18.10 6.54
C ALA A 15 -22.61 19.17 6.26
N PRO A 16 -21.35 18.95 6.67
CA PRO A 16 -20.30 19.95 6.49
C PRO A 16 -20.17 20.32 5.01
N SER A 17 -20.03 21.61 4.73
CA SER A 17 -19.92 22.12 3.36
C SER A 17 -18.65 21.60 2.67
N LYS A 18 -18.73 21.33 1.35
CA LYS A 18 -17.67 20.73 0.49
C LYS A 18 -16.26 21.31 0.67
N VAL A 19 -16.13 22.60 0.96
CA VAL A 19 -14.86 23.32 1.14
C VAL A 19 -14.21 23.02 2.50
N VAL A 20 -15.00 22.69 3.53
CA VAL A 20 -14.51 22.43 4.90
C VAL A 20 -13.86 21.05 4.99
N MET A 21 -14.43 20.03 4.34
CA MET A 21 -13.87 18.66 4.32
C MET A 21 -12.55 18.61 3.53
N GLN A 22 -12.47 19.28 2.37
CA GLN A 22 -11.22 19.39 1.61
C GLN A 22 -10.12 20.15 2.36
N ASN A 23 -10.47 21.08 3.24
CA ASN A 23 -9.49 21.78 4.07
C ASN A 23 -9.00 20.93 5.25
N ALA A 24 -9.81 20.03 5.78
CA ALA A 24 -9.43 19.13 6.87
C ALA A 24 -8.33 18.14 6.47
N PHE A 25 -8.36 17.63 5.24
CA PHE A 25 -7.37 16.66 4.74
C PHE A 25 -6.11 17.31 4.10
N LYS A 26 -6.00 18.64 4.09
CA LYS A 26 -4.81 19.34 3.56
C LYS A 26 -3.58 19.23 4.45
N SER A 27 -3.78 19.07 5.75
CA SER A 27 -2.72 18.84 6.74
C SER A 27 -2.38 17.37 6.93
N GLU A 28 -3.15 16.48 6.30
CA GLU A 28 -2.91 15.05 6.43
C GLU A 28 -1.65 14.60 5.69
N ILE A 29 -1.08 13.52 6.20
CA ILE A 29 0.13 12.93 5.64
C ILE A 29 -0.04 12.67 4.14
N GLY A 30 0.97 12.95 3.31
CA GLY A 30 0.91 12.71 1.86
C GLY A 30 0.45 13.89 1.00
N ALA A 31 -0.10 14.93 1.60
CA ALA A 31 -0.20 16.25 0.95
C ALA A 31 1.17 16.94 1.06
N GLN A 32 1.97 16.88 0.00
CA GLN A 32 3.33 17.43 -0.02
C GLN A 32 3.54 18.32 -1.24
N ALA A 33 4.43 19.29 -1.11
CA ALA A 33 4.87 20.08 -2.26
C ALA A 33 5.48 19.16 -3.33
N PRO A 34 5.27 19.40 -4.64
CA PRO A 34 4.70 20.63 -5.23
C PRO A 34 3.17 20.66 -5.36
N LEU A 35 2.46 19.54 -5.21
CA LEU A 35 1.03 19.44 -5.54
C LEU A 35 0.09 19.67 -4.34
N GLY A 36 0.57 19.50 -3.11
CA GLY A 36 -0.26 19.58 -1.91
C GLY A 36 -1.31 18.45 -1.88
N CYS A 37 -2.53 18.77 -1.45
CA CYS A 37 -3.65 17.85 -1.46
C CYS A 37 -4.19 17.69 -2.89
N TRP A 38 -3.85 16.57 -3.54
CA TRP A 38 -4.23 16.28 -4.92
C TRP A 38 -5.42 15.31 -4.97
N ASP A 39 -6.61 15.84 -5.27
CA ASP A 39 -7.84 15.06 -5.49
C ASP A 39 -8.64 15.66 -6.67
N PRO A 40 -8.27 15.36 -7.92
CA PRO A 40 -8.94 15.90 -9.10
C PRO A 40 -10.33 15.31 -9.33
N LEU A 41 -10.60 14.10 -8.81
CA LEU A 41 -11.87 13.39 -8.96
C LEU A 41 -12.84 13.69 -7.82
N GLY A 42 -12.42 14.47 -6.82
CA GLY A 42 -13.24 14.86 -5.67
C GLY A 42 -13.64 13.66 -4.80
N MET A 43 -12.84 12.60 -4.75
CA MET A 43 -13.13 11.39 -3.98
C MET A 43 -13.25 11.65 -2.47
N LEU A 44 -12.58 12.70 -1.97
CA LEU A 44 -12.59 13.12 -0.57
C LEU A 44 -13.72 14.11 -0.24
N THR A 45 -14.48 14.56 -1.24
CA THR A 45 -15.52 15.60 -1.07
C THR A 45 -16.69 15.14 -0.19
N TYR A 46 -16.96 13.82 -0.17
CA TYR A 46 -18.02 13.17 0.62
C TYR A 46 -17.49 11.98 1.42
N ALA A 47 -16.18 11.96 1.69
CA ALA A 47 -15.57 10.87 2.42
C ALA A 47 -15.62 11.15 3.92
N ASP A 48 -16.15 10.18 4.68
CA ASP A 48 -15.99 10.14 6.13
C ASP A 48 -14.54 9.76 6.51
N GLN A 49 -14.14 10.00 7.75
CA GLN A 49 -12.80 9.67 8.25
C GLN A 49 -12.44 8.20 8.00
N GLU A 50 -13.38 7.28 8.25
CA GLU A 50 -13.19 5.84 8.00
C GLU A 50 -12.88 5.54 6.52
N ARG A 51 -13.54 6.26 5.60
CA ARG A 51 -13.29 6.10 4.17
C ARG A 51 -11.90 6.64 3.80
N PHE A 52 -11.46 7.73 4.41
CA PHE A 52 -10.11 8.25 4.22
C PHE A 52 -9.05 7.29 4.74
N ASP A 53 -9.24 6.74 5.94
CA ASP A 53 -8.31 5.78 6.56
C ASP A 53 -8.22 4.49 5.73
N ARG A 54 -9.35 4.00 5.21
CA ARG A 54 -9.36 2.88 4.27
C ARG A 54 -8.63 3.20 2.96
N LEU A 55 -8.86 4.38 2.37
CA LEU A 55 -8.15 4.79 1.15
C LEU A 55 -6.65 4.88 1.41
N ARG A 56 -6.25 5.39 2.57
CA ARG A 56 -4.85 5.44 2.99
C ARG A 56 -4.24 4.06 3.16
N TYR A 57 -4.95 3.15 3.82
CA TYR A 57 -4.51 1.76 3.99
C TYR A 57 -4.28 1.09 2.63
N VAL A 58 -5.24 1.25 1.71
CA VAL A 58 -5.14 0.72 0.35
C VAL A 58 -3.94 1.32 -0.39
N GLU A 59 -3.74 2.64 -0.30
CA GLU A 59 -2.61 3.33 -0.93
C GLU A 59 -1.26 2.81 -0.43
N VAL A 60 -1.09 2.69 0.90
CA VAL A 60 0.14 2.19 1.52
C VAL A 60 0.40 0.74 1.11
N LYS A 61 -0.64 -0.11 1.12
CA LYS A 61 -0.49 -1.52 0.75
C LYS A 61 -0.04 -1.69 -0.71
N HIS A 62 -0.66 -1.00 -1.65
CA HIS A 62 -0.24 -1.02 -3.05
C HIS A 62 1.15 -0.41 -3.23
N GLY A 63 1.48 0.65 -2.49
CA GLY A 63 2.80 1.27 -2.51
C GLY A 63 3.91 0.30 -2.07
N ARG A 64 3.70 -0.45 -0.99
CA ARG A 64 4.64 -1.46 -0.48
C ARG A 64 4.85 -2.60 -1.47
N ILE A 65 3.76 -3.13 -2.03
CA ILE A 65 3.83 -4.18 -3.07
C ILE A 65 4.64 -3.67 -4.27
N ALA A 66 4.36 -2.44 -4.73
CA ALA A 66 5.07 -1.86 -5.86
C ALA A 66 6.56 -1.62 -5.55
N MET A 67 6.93 -1.15 -4.35
CA MET A 67 8.32 -0.97 -3.95
C MET A 67 9.10 -2.29 -3.98
N LEU A 68 8.53 -3.37 -3.45
CA LEU A 68 9.13 -4.71 -3.50
C LEU A 68 9.22 -5.24 -4.94
N ALA A 69 8.20 -4.98 -5.77
CA ALA A 69 8.18 -5.42 -7.16
C ALA A 69 9.26 -4.72 -8.00
N VAL A 70 9.43 -3.40 -7.86
CA VAL A 70 10.48 -2.65 -8.56
C VAL A 70 11.87 -3.13 -8.16
N LEU A 71 12.12 -3.29 -6.85
CA LEU A 71 13.40 -3.81 -6.37
C LEU A 71 13.66 -5.23 -6.85
N GLY A 72 12.64 -6.10 -6.82
CA GLY A 72 12.72 -7.46 -7.35
C GLY A 72 13.09 -7.50 -8.83
N GLN A 73 12.46 -6.66 -9.66
CA GLN A 73 12.80 -6.53 -11.08
C GLN A 73 14.23 -6.05 -11.30
N ILE A 74 14.68 -5.04 -10.56
CA ILE A 74 16.07 -4.54 -10.66
C ILE A 74 17.08 -5.65 -10.29
N VAL A 75 16.86 -6.34 -9.17
CA VAL A 75 17.77 -7.38 -8.67
C VAL A 75 17.84 -8.57 -9.64
N THR A 76 16.68 -9.02 -10.13
CA THR A 76 16.61 -10.14 -11.08
C THR A 76 17.19 -9.80 -12.45
N LYS A 77 16.99 -8.57 -12.96
CA LYS A 77 17.62 -8.07 -14.18
C LYS A 77 19.12 -7.83 -14.03
N ALA A 78 19.59 -7.47 -12.84
CA ALA A 78 21.02 -7.39 -12.53
C ALA A 78 21.73 -8.76 -12.51
N GLY A 79 21.00 -9.86 -12.68
CA GLY A 79 21.57 -11.23 -12.70
C GLY A 79 21.89 -11.77 -11.31
N ILE A 80 21.46 -11.10 -10.24
CA ILE A 80 21.68 -11.56 -8.87
C ILE A 80 20.65 -12.67 -8.59
N ARG A 81 21.13 -13.91 -8.51
CA ARG A 81 20.32 -15.11 -8.25
C ARG A 81 20.75 -15.79 -6.97
N LEU A 82 19.80 -16.48 -6.35
CA LEU A 82 20.09 -17.35 -5.22
C LEU A 82 20.91 -18.55 -5.70
N PRO A 83 21.91 -19.02 -4.94
CA PRO A 83 22.61 -20.25 -5.27
C PRO A 83 21.71 -21.46 -4.98
N GLY A 84 21.69 -22.44 -5.89
CA GLY A 84 21.00 -23.73 -5.73
C GLY A 84 19.81 -23.91 -6.67
N ASP A 85 18.96 -24.87 -6.28
CA ASP A 85 17.86 -25.36 -7.10
C ASP A 85 16.53 -24.89 -6.49
N ILE A 86 15.58 -24.51 -7.35
CA ILE A 86 14.23 -24.11 -6.93
C ILE A 86 13.36 -25.32 -6.59
N ASP A 87 13.67 -26.49 -7.16
CA ASP A 87 13.00 -27.76 -6.90
C ASP A 87 14.00 -28.89 -6.60
N TYR A 88 13.45 -30.05 -6.23
CA TYR A 88 14.23 -31.28 -6.05
C TYR A 88 14.55 -31.99 -7.38
N GLU A 89 14.06 -31.46 -8.50
CA GLU A 89 14.23 -32.03 -9.85
C GLU A 89 15.46 -31.43 -10.58
N GLY A 90 16.09 -30.42 -9.99
CA GLY A 90 17.36 -29.84 -10.44
C GLY A 90 17.21 -28.57 -11.28
N THR A 91 16.06 -27.87 -11.21
CA THR A 91 15.95 -26.57 -11.89
C THR A 91 16.72 -25.50 -11.12
N HIS A 92 17.76 -24.92 -11.72
CA HIS A 92 18.60 -23.93 -11.07
C HIS A 92 17.94 -22.54 -11.08
N PHE A 93 18.15 -21.75 -10.02
CA PHE A 93 17.68 -20.35 -9.98
C PHE A 93 18.31 -19.45 -11.07
N THR A 94 19.44 -19.87 -11.65
CA THR A 94 20.12 -19.21 -12.77
C THR A 94 19.42 -19.40 -14.09
N ASP A 95 18.65 -20.48 -14.25
CA ASP A 95 18.02 -20.86 -15.52
C ASP A 95 16.66 -20.19 -15.70
N ILE A 96 16.11 -19.65 -14.62
CA ILE A 96 14.89 -18.85 -14.65
C ILE A 96 15.23 -17.49 -15.27
N GLY A 97 14.54 -17.10 -16.34
CA GLY A 97 14.59 -15.79 -16.99
C GLY A 97 14.12 -14.65 -16.08
N THR A 98 13.91 -13.48 -16.68
CA THR A 98 13.45 -12.27 -15.97
C THR A 98 12.12 -11.81 -16.54
N GLY A 99 11.31 -11.13 -15.74
CA GLY A 99 10.03 -10.60 -16.19
C GLY A 99 8.82 -11.47 -15.82
N TRP A 100 7.68 -11.12 -16.39
CA TRP A 100 6.39 -11.78 -16.17
C TRP A 100 6.35 -13.19 -16.76
N ASP A 101 6.97 -13.38 -17.92
CA ASP A 101 7.02 -14.69 -18.60
C ASP A 101 7.72 -15.75 -17.74
N ALA A 102 8.81 -15.37 -17.07
CA ALA A 102 9.54 -16.26 -16.18
C ALA A 102 8.66 -16.72 -14.99
N TRP A 103 7.88 -15.82 -14.40
CA TRP A 103 6.95 -16.17 -13.33
C TRP A 103 5.87 -17.14 -13.81
N MET A 104 5.32 -16.95 -15.01
CA MET A 104 4.23 -17.78 -15.51
C MET A 104 4.68 -19.15 -15.99
N ASN A 105 5.77 -19.21 -16.76
CA ASN A 105 6.12 -20.40 -17.53
C ASN A 105 7.29 -21.19 -16.95
N GLN A 106 8.13 -20.59 -16.11
CA GLN A 106 9.40 -21.21 -15.68
C GLN A 106 9.44 -21.57 -14.19
N VAL A 107 8.65 -20.88 -13.36
CA VAL A 107 8.51 -21.25 -11.95
C VAL A 107 7.59 -22.48 -11.82
N PRO A 108 7.93 -23.49 -11.00
CA PRO A 108 7.05 -24.62 -10.73
C PRO A 108 5.72 -24.21 -10.09
N ASP A 109 4.61 -24.80 -10.55
CA ASP A 109 3.27 -24.43 -10.09
C ASP A 109 3.05 -24.67 -8.59
N ALA A 110 3.61 -25.76 -8.05
CA ALA A 110 3.58 -26.05 -6.62
C ALA A 110 4.20 -24.91 -5.79
N GLY A 111 5.32 -24.35 -6.25
CA GLY A 111 5.97 -23.20 -5.61
C GLY A 111 5.10 -21.94 -5.66
N LYS A 112 4.42 -21.68 -6.79
CA LYS A 112 3.47 -20.55 -6.91
C LYS A 112 2.34 -20.66 -5.89
N TYR A 113 1.74 -21.85 -5.76
CA TYR A 113 0.66 -22.07 -4.80
C TYR A 113 1.12 -21.95 -3.35
N GLN A 114 2.34 -22.40 -3.01
CA GLN A 114 2.91 -22.21 -1.68
C GLN A 114 3.07 -20.72 -1.34
N ILE A 115 3.60 -19.92 -2.28
CA ILE A 115 3.75 -18.47 -2.10
C ILE A 115 2.38 -17.81 -1.93
N LEU A 116 1.40 -18.12 -2.78
CA LEU A 116 0.06 -17.56 -2.69
C LEU A 116 -0.66 -17.96 -1.40
N ALA A 117 -0.52 -19.21 -0.97
CA ALA A 117 -1.09 -19.70 0.29
C ALA A 117 -0.47 -19.00 1.51
N LEU A 118 0.86 -18.79 1.50
CA LEU A 118 1.54 -18.04 2.54
C LEU A 118 1.08 -16.58 2.58
N ILE A 119 1.00 -15.90 1.43
CA ILE A 119 0.50 -14.52 1.35
C ILE A 119 -0.94 -14.45 1.86
N PHE A 120 -1.79 -15.39 1.45
CA PHE A 120 -3.17 -15.47 1.93
C PHE A 120 -3.25 -15.66 3.44
N PHE A 121 -2.43 -16.56 4.00
CA PHE A 121 -2.36 -16.77 5.44
C PHE A 121 -1.87 -15.52 6.18
N LEU A 122 -0.85 -14.83 5.67
CA LEU A 122 -0.35 -13.60 6.26
C LEU A 122 -1.39 -12.48 6.21
N GLU A 123 -2.11 -12.35 5.09
CA GLU A 123 -3.17 -11.35 4.91
C GLU A 123 -4.36 -11.58 5.85
N VAL A 124 -4.82 -12.83 5.98
CA VAL A 124 -6.01 -13.16 6.78
C VAL A 124 -5.66 -13.34 8.26
N GLY A 125 -4.44 -13.74 8.59
CA GLY A 125 -4.04 -14.13 9.93
C GLY A 125 -3.24 -13.09 10.71
N ILE A 126 -2.38 -12.31 10.05
CA ILE A 126 -1.34 -11.50 10.72
C ILE A 126 -1.41 -10.02 10.33
N MET A 127 -1.58 -9.71 9.05
CA MET A 127 -1.49 -8.36 8.47
C MET A 127 -2.86 -7.67 8.40
N LYS A 128 -3.69 -7.81 9.43
CA LYS A 128 -4.98 -7.09 9.51
C LYS A 128 -4.75 -5.64 9.90
N ASP A 129 -5.52 -4.74 9.27
CA ASP A 129 -5.57 -3.35 9.73
C ASP A 129 -6.33 -3.30 11.06
N GLN A 130 -5.60 -3.07 12.15
CA GLN A 130 -6.15 -2.97 13.51
C GLN A 130 -6.02 -1.56 14.09
N ALA A 131 -5.81 -0.55 13.24
CA ALA A 131 -5.84 0.85 13.67
C ALA A 131 -7.20 1.14 14.34
N GLY A 132 -7.21 1.21 15.67
CA GLY A 132 -8.41 1.45 16.48
C GLY A 132 -9.35 0.24 16.71
N SER A 133 -8.99 -1.00 16.34
CA SER A 133 -9.84 -2.16 16.62
C SER A 133 -9.62 -2.70 18.04
N MET A 134 -10.67 -2.72 18.85
CA MET A 134 -10.75 -3.38 20.15
C MET A 134 -10.85 -4.91 19.97
N ASP A 135 -9.83 -5.52 19.36
CA ASP A 135 -9.68 -6.98 19.27
C ASP A 135 -8.39 -7.36 20.00
N ASP A 136 -8.53 -8.03 21.14
CA ASP A 136 -7.48 -8.33 22.14
C ASP A 136 -6.38 -9.32 21.66
N ARG A 137 -6.28 -9.56 20.34
CA ARG A 137 -5.46 -10.62 19.75
C ARG A 137 -4.17 -10.14 19.09
N ALA A 138 -3.97 -8.83 18.93
CA ALA A 138 -2.73 -8.23 18.42
C ALA A 138 -2.62 -6.76 18.86
N ALA A 139 -1.39 -6.22 18.91
CA ALA A 139 -1.13 -4.89 19.48
C ALA A 139 -1.82 -3.80 18.64
N PRO A 140 -2.49 -2.81 19.27
CA PRO A 140 -3.19 -1.76 18.53
C PRO A 140 -2.18 -0.96 17.69
N GLY A 141 -2.36 -0.98 16.36
CA GLY A 141 -1.52 -0.21 15.44
C GLY A 141 -1.70 1.29 15.67
N GLU A 142 -0.61 2.05 15.66
CA GLU A 142 -0.63 3.51 15.89
C GLU A 142 -1.28 4.26 14.71
N PHE A 143 -1.35 3.64 13.53
CA PHE A 143 -1.92 4.20 12.30
C PHE A 143 -2.33 3.12 11.29
N PRO A 144 -3.20 3.44 10.29
CA PRO A 144 -3.60 2.49 9.26
C PRO A 144 -2.40 1.92 8.49
N GLY A 145 -2.28 0.60 8.46
CA GLY A 145 -1.17 -0.11 7.79
C GLY A 145 0.10 -0.29 8.63
N ASP A 146 0.02 -0.14 9.95
CA ASP A 146 1.08 -0.56 10.87
C ASP A 146 1.05 -2.09 11.10
N PHE A 147 1.96 -2.81 10.46
CA PHE A 147 2.06 -4.28 10.57
C PHE A 147 3.18 -4.74 11.50
N ARG A 148 3.71 -3.86 12.35
CA ARG A 148 4.79 -4.22 13.28
C ARG A 148 4.35 -5.23 14.33
N ASN A 149 3.03 -5.29 14.62
CA ASN A 149 2.41 -6.20 15.58
C ASN A 149 3.17 -6.32 16.92
N GLY A 150 3.83 -5.23 17.34
CA GLY A 150 4.71 -5.17 18.51
C GLY A 150 6.00 -6.04 18.46
N TYR A 151 6.26 -6.77 17.36
CA TYR A 151 7.37 -7.73 17.25
C TYR A 151 8.60 -7.14 16.54
N ILE A 152 8.40 -6.21 15.60
CA ILE A 152 9.48 -5.60 14.81
C ILE A 152 9.58 -4.11 15.15
N ASP A 153 10.39 -3.79 16.16
CA ASP A 153 10.76 -2.41 16.48
C ASP A 153 12.18 -2.11 16.00
N PHE A 154 12.31 -1.55 14.79
CA PHE A 154 13.57 -1.00 14.28
C PHE A 154 13.91 0.36 14.93
N GLY A 155 13.66 0.50 16.23
CA GLY A 155 13.81 1.76 16.99
C GLY A 155 12.78 2.83 16.62
N TRP A 156 11.60 2.43 16.15
CA TRP A 156 10.45 3.30 15.89
C TRP A 156 10.04 4.09 17.12
N ASP A 157 10.07 3.44 18.28
CA ASP A 157 9.63 4.04 19.55
C ASP A 157 10.59 5.14 20.04
N LYS A 158 11.80 5.18 19.49
CA LYS A 158 12.83 6.20 19.81
C LYS A 158 12.77 7.42 18.90
N LEU A 159 11.96 7.40 17.84
CA LEU A 159 11.85 8.52 16.90
C LEU A 159 10.86 9.57 17.40
N SER A 160 11.17 10.84 17.13
CA SER A 160 10.25 11.95 17.38
C SER A 160 9.02 11.84 16.48
N ASP A 161 7.89 12.40 16.91
CA ASP A 161 6.64 12.38 16.12
C ASP A 161 6.82 13.09 14.75
N ALA A 162 7.64 14.14 14.71
CA ALA A 162 7.99 14.82 13.47
C ALA A 162 8.78 13.91 12.50
N ASP A 163 9.72 13.11 13.02
CA ASP A 163 10.49 12.16 12.22
C ASP A 163 9.64 10.97 11.76
N LYS A 164 8.73 10.49 12.61
CA LYS A 164 7.74 9.45 12.25
C LYS A 164 6.87 9.94 11.08
N LEU A 165 6.34 11.16 11.16
CA LEU A 165 5.56 11.77 10.07
C LEU A 165 6.38 11.91 8.79
N LYS A 166 7.64 12.39 8.89
CA LYS A 166 8.53 12.52 7.74
C LYS A 166 8.83 11.17 7.08
N LYS A 167 9.14 10.13 7.85
CA LYS A 167 9.44 8.79 7.32
C LYS A 167 8.23 8.16 6.64
N ARG A 168 7.04 8.29 7.23
CA ARG A 168 5.78 7.83 6.60
C ARG A 168 5.48 8.59 5.32
N ALA A 169 5.77 9.90 5.29
CA ALA A 169 5.65 10.73 4.10
C ALA A 169 6.60 10.28 2.97
N VAL A 170 7.83 9.89 3.33
CA VAL A 170 8.82 9.31 2.39
C VAL A 170 8.35 7.96 1.88
N GLU A 171 7.88 7.07 2.76
CA GLU A 171 7.35 5.76 2.39
C GLU A 171 6.21 5.89 1.37
N LEU A 172 5.26 6.79 1.63
CA LEU A 172 4.12 7.01 0.75
C LEU A 172 4.54 7.52 -0.63
N ASN A 173 5.45 8.49 -0.70
CA ASN A 173 5.89 9.04 -1.97
C ASN A 173 6.73 8.04 -2.77
N ASN A 174 7.59 7.27 -2.10
CA ASN A 174 8.33 6.19 -2.74
C ASN A 174 7.36 5.10 -3.25
N GLY A 175 6.30 4.79 -2.50
CA GLY A 175 5.24 3.91 -2.93
C GLY A 175 4.52 4.41 -4.19
N ARG A 176 4.11 5.68 -4.22
CA ARG A 176 3.49 6.32 -5.39
C ARG A 176 4.39 6.30 -6.63
N ALA A 177 5.67 6.61 -6.46
CA ALA A 177 6.65 6.56 -7.55
C ALA A 177 6.87 5.11 -8.03
N ALA A 178 6.97 4.16 -7.11
CA ALA A 178 7.16 2.74 -7.43
C ALA A 178 5.96 2.15 -8.18
N GLN A 179 4.72 2.57 -7.88
CA GLN A 179 3.53 2.15 -8.62
C GLN A 179 3.62 2.54 -10.10
N MET A 180 4.06 3.77 -10.39
CA MET A 180 4.28 4.21 -11.77
C MET A 180 5.47 3.48 -12.41
N GLY A 181 6.53 3.22 -11.63
CA GLY A 181 7.71 2.50 -12.09
C GLY A 181 7.43 1.04 -12.49
N ILE A 182 6.69 0.29 -11.66
CA ILE A 182 6.35 -1.10 -11.98
C ILE A 182 5.36 -1.19 -13.13
N LEU A 183 4.39 -0.26 -13.22
CA LEU A 183 3.47 -0.20 -14.35
C LEU A 183 4.23 0.03 -15.66
N ALA A 184 5.20 0.96 -15.66
CA ALA A 184 6.06 1.19 -16.81
C ALA A 184 6.83 -0.09 -17.18
N LEU A 185 7.47 -0.75 -16.22
CA LEU A 185 8.20 -1.99 -16.46
C LEU A 185 7.32 -3.09 -17.08
N MET A 186 6.12 -3.32 -16.53
CA MET A 186 5.20 -4.34 -17.04
C MET A 186 4.69 -4.02 -18.45
N VAL A 187 4.29 -2.77 -18.71
CA VAL A 187 3.75 -2.36 -20.02
C VAL A 187 4.85 -2.39 -21.07
N HIS A 188 6.05 -1.89 -20.75
CA HIS A 188 7.17 -1.89 -21.68
C HIS A 188 7.67 -3.30 -22.00
N GLU A 189 7.62 -4.22 -21.04
CA GLU A 189 7.91 -5.64 -21.28
C GLU A 189 6.94 -6.25 -22.30
N GLN A 190 5.63 -5.98 -22.16
CA GLN A 190 4.64 -6.50 -23.13
C GLN A 190 4.70 -5.82 -24.50
N LEU A 191 5.08 -4.55 -24.56
CA LEU A 191 5.29 -3.83 -25.82
C LEU A 191 6.61 -4.21 -26.50
N GLY A 192 7.49 -4.98 -25.84
CA GLY A 192 8.79 -5.39 -26.36
C GLY A 192 9.79 -4.24 -26.50
N VAL A 193 9.61 -3.14 -25.75
CA VAL A 193 10.51 -1.99 -25.77
C VAL A 193 11.35 -1.98 -24.51
N SER A 194 12.67 -2.16 -24.64
CA SER A 194 13.60 -2.14 -23.51
C SER A 194 13.73 -0.74 -22.91
N ILE A 195 13.38 -0.56 -21.64
CA ILE A 195 13.62 0.67 -20.88
C ILE A 195 14.95 0.66 -20.10
N TRP A 196 15.66 -0.47 -20.15
CA TRP A 196 16.95 -0.63 -19.48
C TRP A 196 18.09 -0.05 -20.34
N PRO A 197 19.09 0.59 -19.72
CA PRO A 197 20.29 1.03 -20.43
C PRO A 197 21.00 -0.20 -21.03
N GLY A 198 21.11 -0.25 -22.36
CA GLY A 198 21.80 -1.34 -23.07
C GLY A 198 20.91 -2.30 -23.88
N GLY A 199 19.58 -2.13 -23.88
CA GLY A 199 18.71 -2.83 -24.82
C GLY A 199 18.45 -4.32 -24.54
N ILE A 200 18.65 -4.76 -23.29
CA ILE A 200 18.45 -6.15 -22.84
C ILE A 200 17.15 -6.28 -22.02
#